data_AF-A0A1H2SVR0-F1
#
_entry.id   AF-A0A1H2SVR0-F1
#
_cell.length_a   1.000
_cell.length_b   1.000
_cell.length_c   1.000
_cell.angle_alpha   90.00
_cell.angle_beta   90.00
_cell.angle_gamma   90.00
#
_symmetry.space_group_name_H-M   'P 1'
#
loop_
_entity.id
_entity.type
_entity.pdbx_description
1 polymer ?
#
loop_
_entity_poly.entity_id
_entity_poly.type
_entity_poly.pdbx_seq_one_letter_code
_entity_poly.pdbx_strand_id
1 'polypeptide(L)'
;MMSNVAKVPAVLFIATALMVVPDLSYGCGNVAMAAEMQVPESETTLQEEQQDEQHDVAEDYRYTGPVDMNTGEPVENTENGINTGTAVVNLPDGGSYNRTDHSFVYTVSGQSLSLHSSIANNIITTEPVSLKADDGLDVVLYKNAKPQNDVDLSEVTLPGTYTVVAKGKETDHQILTFTIVTPVTGAIDRYKLPYGFVVTGVVYNDKAVQNPDPGTVDLTQEGTYHISYSCLATQVSYELQLEVDHTKPQFKLEGVKKGLARGPVSIINVAEGETVSVTSGDNEVKIGSDLVIRNVGRYKVTVTDKAGNTKSESFTIRMYLNYQGIIFFLLSFGIIAATVAYMVVSRKKLRIR
;
A
#
# COMPACT_ATOMS: atom_id res chain seq x y z
N MET A 1 28.71 -20.13 56.99
CA MET A 1 28.83 -21.54 56.55
C MET A 1 28.85 -21.54 55.03
N MET A 2 29.94 -22.07 54.45
CA MET A 2 30.12 -22.66 53.11
C MET A 2 29.56 -21.87 51.90
N SER A 3 30.39 -21.20 51.10
CA SER A 3 31.32 -21.74 50.08
C SER A 3 30.62 -22.55 48.98
N ASN A 4 30.46 -21.97 47.79
CA ASN A 4 31.16 -22.44 46.59
C ASN A 4 30.89 -21.54 45.38
N VAL A 5 31.95 -20.84 44.97
CA VAL A 5 32.08 -20.14 43.70
C VAL A 5 32.60 -21.15 42.68
N ALA A 6 31.84 -21.42 41.62
CA ALA A 6 32.34 -22.14 40.45
C ALA A 6 32.63 -21.13 39.33
N LYS A 7 33.80 -21.29 38.74
CA LYS A 7 34.48 -20.37 37.85
C LYS A 7 34.93 -21.20 36.63
N VAL A 8 35.06 -20.54 35.47
CA VAL A 8 35.89 -20.91 34.28
C VAL A 8 35.22 -21.85 33.24
N PRO A 9 35.54 -21.79 31.92
CA PRO A 9 36.23 -20.76 31.10
C PRO A 9 35.47 -20.29 29.83
N ALA A 10 35.91 -19.13 29.33
CA ALA A 10 35.81 -18.72 27.94
C ALA A 10 36.74 -19.55 27.03
N VAL A 11 36.29 -19.91 25.84
CA VAL A 11 37.14 -20.47 24.78
C VAL A 11 37.21 -19.47 23.62
N LEU A 12 38.41 -18.93 23.46
CA LEU A 12 38.91 -18.15 22.35
C LEU A 12 39.56 -19.12 21.36
N PHE A 13 39.23 -19.05 20.07
CA PHE A 13 40.09 -19.57 19.00
C PHE A 13 40.17 -18.57 17.86
N ILE A 14 41.41 -18.32 17.45
CA ILE A 14 41.89 -17.38 16.44
C ILE A 14 42.35 -18.19 15.21
N ALA A 15 42.31 -17.52 14.04
CA ALA A 15 43.10 -17.75 12.82
C ALA A 15 42.74 -18.96 11.93
N THR A 16 43.02 -19.00 10.62
CA THR A 16 43.34 -18.06 9.50
C THR A 16 43.55 -18.99 8.29
N ALA A 17 43.01 -18.68 7.10
CA ALA A 17 43.50 -19.08 5.75
C ALA A 17 42.41 -18.64 4.74
N LEU A 18 42.57 -17.71 3.79
CA LEU A 18 43.58 -17.49 2.74
C LEU A 18 43.76 -18.69 1.80
N MET A 19 42.99 -18.72 0.70
CA MET A 19 43.29 -19.38 -0.59
C MET A 19 42.40 -18.68 -1.64
N VAL A 20 42.96 -17.79 -2.46
CA VAL A 20 43.59 -18.03 -3.78
C VAL A 20 42.59 -18.53 -4.83
N VAL A 21 42.32 -17.61 -5.76
CA VAL A 21 41.63 -17.76 -7.04
C VAL A 21 42.39 -18.71 -7.97
N PRO A 22 41.70 -19.39 -8.90
CA PRO A 22 42.21 -19.33 -10.26
C PRO A 22 41.14 -18.92 -11.28
N ASP A 23 41.64 -18.13 -12.22
CA ASP A 23 41.03 -17.72 -13.47
C ASP A 23 40.36 -18.88 -14.22
N LEU A 24 39.20 -18.58 -14.82
CA LEU A 24 38.77 -19.27 -16.03
C LEU A 24 38.54 -18.23 -17.12
N SER A 25 39.50 -18.24 -18.03
CA SER A 25 39.48 -17.67 -19.36
C SER A 25 38.34 -18.22 -20.20
N TYR A 26 37.65 -17.34 -20.92
CA TYR A 26 37.11 -17.66 -22.23
C TYR A 26 37.40 -16.50 -23.17
N GLY A 27 38.40 -16.71 -24.02
CA GLY A 27 38.65 -15.92 -25.21
C GLY A 27 38.16 -16.68 -26.45
N CYS A 28 37.36 -16.00 -27.25
CA CYS A 28 37.27 -16.09 -28.72
C CYS A 28 36.75 -14.69 -29.13
N GLY A 29 37.31 -13.92 -30.03
CA GLY A 29 38.28 -14.16 -31.09
C GLY A 29 37.92 -13.18 -32.21
N ASN A 30 38.74 -12.14 -32.37
CA ASN A 30 39.06 -11.26 -33.52
C ASN A 30 38.15 -11.22 -34.76
N VAL A 31 37.93 -10.01 -35.32
CA VAL A 31 38.49 -9.45 -36.59
C VAL A 31 38.21 -7.92 -36.56
N ALA A 32 39.20 -7.00 -36.41
CA ALA A 32 39.99 -6.28 -37.45
C ALA A 32 39.11 -5.46 -38.43
N MET A 33 39.36 -4.22 -38.90
CA MET A 33 40.51 -3.32 -39.03
C MET A 33 39.97 -1.87 -39.11
N ALA A 34 40.58 -0.89 -38.43
CA ALA A 34 41.50 0.13 -38.96
C ALA A 34 40.90 1.14 -39.96
N ALA A 35 40.80 2.40 -39.55
CA ALA A 35 41.10 3.56 -40.39
C ALA A 35 41.50 4.74 -39.49
N GLU A 36 42.77 5.09 -39.65
CA GLU A 36 43.55 6.20 -39.14
C GLU A 36 43.18 7.50 -39.86
N MET A 37 42.96 8.62 -39.15
CA MET A 37 43.32 9.96 -39.69
C MET A 37 43.36 11.07 -38.62
N GLN A 38 44.59 11.49 -38.34
CA GLN A 38 45.12 12.85 -38.14
C GLN A 38 44.32 13.93 -37.37
N VAL A 39 44.97 14.36 -36.28
CA VAL A 39 44.92 15.67 -35.62
C VAL A 39 45.31 16.79 -36.60
N PRO A 40 44.77 18.01 -36.45
CA PRO A 40 45.65 19.08 -35.99
C PRO A 40 45.03 19.94 -34.86
N GLU A 41 45.96 20.48 -34.09
CA GLU A 41 45.83 21.42 -32.98
C GLU A 41 45.12 22.71 -33.38
N SER A 42 44.37 23.28 -32.44
CA SER A 42 44.21 24.74 -32.36
C SER A 42 43.99 25.16 -30.90
N GLU A 43 44.98 25.87 -30.38
CA GLU A 43 44.91 26.66 -29.16
C GLU A 43 43.77 27.68 -29.25
N THR A 44 42.94 27.79 -28.20
CA THR A 44 42.14 29.00 -27.98
C THR A 44 41.85 29.17 -26.48
N THR A 45 42.60 30.11 -25.90
CA THR A 45 42.19 31.12 -24.92
C THR A 45 41.22 30.72 -23.81
N LEU A 46 41.76 30.57 -22.59
CA LEU A 46 40.99 30.63 -21.34
C LEU A 46 40.56 32.09 -21.10
N GLN A 47 39.26 32.36 -21.16
CA GLN A 47 38.64 33.53 -20.55
C GLN A 47 37.74 33.07 -19.40
N GLU A 48 37.83 33.81 -18.31
CA GLU A 48 37.10 33.68 -17.05
C GLU A 48 35.59 33.75 -17.30
N GLU A 49 34.85 32.73 -16.86
CA GLU A 49 33.42 32.85 -16.59
C GLU A 49 33.18 32.66 -15.10
N GLN A 50 32.70 33.76 -14.50
CA GLN A 50 32.21 33.86 -13.15
C GLN A 50 31.01 32.93 -12.98
N GLN A 51 31.04 32.09 -11.94
CA GLN A 51 29.89 31.33 -11.50
C GLN A 51 28.86 32.28 -10.89
N ASP A 52 27.75 32.50 -11.60
CA ASP A 52 26.54 33.06 -11.02
C ASP A 52 25.93 32.02 -10.06
N GLU A 53 25.87 32.39 -8.78
CA GLU A 53 25.03 31.75 -7.78
C GLU A 53 23.56 31.94 -8.17
N GLN A 54 22.95 30.90 -8.71
CA GLN A 54 21.51 30.86 -8.94
C GLN A 54 20.81 30.64 -7.59
N HIS A 55 20.53 31.75 -6.92
CA HIS A 55 19.64 31.82 -5.78
C HIS A 55 18.20 31.68 -6.31
N ASP A 56 17.59 30.49 -6.14
CA ASP A 56 16.16 30.29 -6.38
C ASP A 56 15.38 31.13 -5.35
N VAL A 57 15.05 32.35 -5.76
CA VAL A 57 14.15 33.26 -5.06
C VAL A 57 12.77 32.63 -5.11
N ALA A 58 12.24 32.28 -3.93
CA ALA A 58 10.87 31.85 -3.73
C ALA A 58 9.90 32.73 -4.55
N GLU A 59 9.08 32.10 -5.39
CA GLU A 59 8.03 32.81 -6.10
C GLU A 59 7.17 33.60 -5.10
N ASP A 60 7.13 34.89 -5.35
CA ASP A 60 6.54 35.92 -4.51
C ASP A 60 5.01 35.71 -4.46
N TYR A 61 4.52 35.20 -3.33
CA TYR A 61 3.10 35.06 -3.02
C TYR A 61 2.45 36.44 -2.82
N ARG A 62 2.40 37.26 -3.88
CA ARG A 62 1.77 38.57 -3.82
C ARG A 62 0.25 38.42 -3.87
N TYR A 63 -0.38 38.64 -2.73
CA TYR A 63 -1.82 38.90 -2.64
C TYR A 63 -2.18 40.06 -3.58
N THR A 64 -3.11 39.84 -4.52
CA THR A 64 -3.52 40.82 -5.54
C THR A 64 -4.83 41.54 -5.20
N GLY A 65 -5.36 41.36 -3.99
CA GLY A 65 -6.59 42.01 -3.54
C GLY A 65 -6.36 43.42 -2.97
N PRO A 66 -7.44 44.18 -2.73
CA PRO A 66 -7.35 45.49 -2.07
C PRO A 66 -6.74 45.33 -0.68
N VAL A 67 -5.82 46.22 -0.32
CA VAL A 67 -5.17 46.32 0.99
C VAL A 67 -5.62 47.59 1.69
N ASP A 68 -5.86 47.50 2.99
CA ASP A 68 -6.19 48.65 3.82
C ASP A 68 -4.96 49.58 3.88
N MET A 69 -5.16 50.84 3.48
CA MET A 69 -4.07 51.82 3.40
C MET A 69 -3.44 52.18 4.76
N ASN A 70 -4.13 51.90 5.87
CA ASN A 70 -3.66 52.23 7.21
C ASN A 70 -2.98 51.06 7.93
N THR A 71 -3.38 49.81 7.65
CA THR A 71 -2.81 48.62 8.31
C THR A 71 -1.88 47.80 7.41
N GLY A 72 -1.99 47.93 6.08
CA GLY A 72 -1.24 47.11 5.14
C GLY A 72 -1.74 45.66 5.01
N GLU A 73 -2.86 45.34 5.67
CA GLU A 73 -3.52 44.05 5.63
C GLU A 73 -4.57 44.01 4.50
N PRO A 74 -4.95 42.83 3.99
CA PRO A 74 -6.10 42.69 3.09
C PRO A 74 -7.36 43.41 3.61
N VAL A 75 -8.05 44.18 2.76
CA VAL A 75 -9.32 44.83 3.14
C VAL A 75 -10.36 43.74 3.41
N GLU A 76 -10.75 43.58 4.68
CA GLU A 76 -11.89 42.75 5.05
C GLU A 76 -13.19 43.44 4.61
N ASN A 77 -13.93 42.82 3.69
CA ASN A 77 -15.29 43.26 3.35
C ASN A 77 -16.23 42.95 4.53
N THR A 78 -16.32 43.87 5.49
CA THR A 78 -17.19 43.76 6.67
C THR A 78 -18.39 44.71 6.53
N GLU A 79 -19.56 44.17 6.17
CA GLU A 79 -20.82 44.75 6.61
C GLU A 79 -21.22 44.05 7.93
N ASN A 80 -21.31 44.83 9.01
CA ASN A 80 -21.83 44.42 10.34
C ASN A 80 -21.00 43.46 11.21
N GLY A 81 -19.67 43.41 11.07
CA GLY A 81 -18.82 42.68 12.02
C GLY A 81 -18.98 41.15 12.00
N ILE A 82 -19.62 40.64 10.95
CA ILE A 82 -19.53 39.25 10.53
C ILE A 82 -18.68 39.28 9.26
N ASN A 83 -17.65 38.44 9.21
CA ASN A 83 -16.88 38.20 8.00
C ASN A 83 -17.80 37.64 6.90
N THR A 84 -18.51 38.50 6.18
CA THR A 84 -19.27 38.14 4.97
C THR A 84 -18.32 38.09 3.78
N GLY A 85 -17.20 37.37 3.94
CA GLY A 85 -16.47 36.86 2.80
C GLY A 85 -17.49 36.17 1.90
N THR A 86 -17.37 36.36 0.58
CA THR A 86 -18.29 35.77 -0.40
C THR A 86 -18.67 34.34 0.00
N ALA A 87 -19.96 34.01 -0.06
CA ALA A 87 -20.47 32.69 0.36
C ALA A 87 -19.71 31.54 -0.32
N VAL A 88 -19.12 31.81 -1.49
CA VAL A 88 -18.24 30.93 -2.24
C VAL A 88 -16.83 31.52 -2.26
N VAL A 89 -15.84 30.68 -1.95
CA VAL A 89 -14.40 30.99 -2.04
C VAL A 89 -13.78 30.14 -3.12
N ASN A 90 -13.14 30.73 -4.13
CA ASN A 90 -12.44 29.97 -5.16
C ASN A 90 -11.15 29.36 -4.61
N LEU A 91 -10.89 28.11 -4.99
CA LEU A 91 -9.70 27.37 -4.61
C LEU A 91 -8.73 27.34 -5.78
N PRO A 92 -7.41 27.24 -5.52
CA PRO A 92 -6.47 27.29 -6.61
C PRO A 92 -6.38 25.97 -7.42
N ASP A 93 -7.02 24.90 -6.95
CA ASP A 93 -7.20 23.65 -7.71
C ASP A 93 -8.32 23.75 -8.77
N GLY A 94 -8.92 24.94 -8.93
CA GLY A 94 -10.04 25.20 -9.84
C GLY A 94 -11.41 24.88 -9.26
N GLY A 95 -11.47 24.32 -8.03
CA GLY A 95 -12.70 24.16 -7.28
C GLY A 95 -13.11 25.44 -6.57
N SER A 96 -14.18 25.33 -5.78
CA SER A 96 -14.59 26.37 -4.84
C SER A 96 -15.06 25.75 -3.52
N TYR A 97 -15.14 26.56 -2.48
CA TYR A 97 -15.66 26.17 -1.18
C TYR A 97 -16.86 27.03 -0.84
N ASN A 98 -18.01 26.39 -0.62
CA ASN A 98 -19.22 27.04 -0.17
C ASN A 98 -19.23 27.06 1.37
N ARG A 99 -19.11 28.27 1.94
CA ARG A 99 -19.08 28.51 3.39
C ARG A 99 -20.42 28.28 4.07
N THR A 100 -21.53 28.38 3.33
CA THR A 100 -22.88 28.15 3.87
C THR A 100 -23.14 26.66 4.05
N ASP A 101 -22.75 25.85 3.06
CA ASP A 101 -22.99 24.40 3.05
C ASP A 101 -21.80 23.59 3.59
N HIS A 102 -20.70 24.26 3.93
CA HIS A 102 -19.41 23.66 4.32
C HIS A 102 -18.92 22.59 3.33
N SER A 103 -19.14 22.80 2.03
CA SER A 103 -18.85 21.82 0.99
C SER A 103 -17.88 22.37 -0.05
N PHE A 104 -16.97 21.53 -0.52
CA PHE A 104 -16.18 21.75 -1.73
C PHE A 104 -17.03 21.52 -2.97
N VAL A 105 -16.96 22.41 -3.94
CA VAL A 105 -17.77 22.39 -5.17
C VAL A 105 -16.84 22.38 -6.37
N TYR A 106 -16.99 21.36 -7.21
CA TYR A 106 -16.20 21.16 -8.42
C TYR A 106 -17.10 21.15 -9.65
N THR A 107 -17.02 22.20 -10.45
CA THR A 107 -17.81 22.36 -11.68
C THR A 107 -17.15 21.63 -12.83
N VAL A 108 -17.93 20.85 -13.58
CA VAL A 108 -17.41 20.08 -14.72
C VAL A 108 -17.18 21.02 -15.91
N SER A 109 -15.98 20.98 -16.49
CA SER A 109 -15.64 21.83 -17.63
C SER A 109 -16.62 21.65 -18.80
N GLY A 110 -17.12 22.76 -19.34
CA GLY A 110 -18.12 22.76 -20.42
C GLY A 110 -19.55 22.44 -19.98
N GLN A 111 -19.81 22.26 -18.67
CA GLN A 111 -21.14 22.06 -18.11
C GLN A 111 -21.40 23.04 -16.96
N SER A 112 -22.67 23.32 -16.66
CA SER A 112 -23.08 24.10 -15.48
C SER A 112 -23.45 23.20 -14.29
N LEU A 113 -22.94 21.97 -14.27
CA LEU A 113 -23.22 20.96 -13.26
C LEU A 113 -21.99 20.74 -12.40
N SER A 114 -22.21 20.49 -11.12
CA SER A 114 -21.16 20.39 -10.12
C SER A 114 -21.25 19.11 -9.28
N LEU A 115 -20.10 18.74 -8.73
CA LEU A 115 -19.97 17.77 -7.65
C LEU A 115 -19.68 18.51 -6.35
N HIS A 116 -20.49 18.25 -5.33
CA HIS A 116 -20.26 18.69 -3.96
C HIS A 116 -19.55 17.59 -3.16
N SER A 117 -18.58 17.96 -2.34
CA SER A 117 -17.75 17.05 -1.55
C SER A 117 -17.52 17.58 -0.14
N SER A 118 -17.47 16.71 0.87
CA SER A 118 -17.06 17.09 2.23
C SER A 118 -15.56 17.41 2.36
N ILE A 119 -14.74 16.97 1.41
CA ILE A 119 -13.28 17.16 1.40
C ILE A 119 -12.79 17.80 0.11
N ALA A 120 -11.61 18.42 0.19
CA ALA A 120 -10.91 18.93 -0.97
C ALA A 120 -10.26 17.82 -1.80
N ASN A 121 -9.85 18.17 -3.01
CA ASN A 121 -9.11 17.32 -3.92
C ASN A 121 -7.73 16.96 -3.36
N ASN A 122 -7.34 15.71 -3.54
CA ASN A 122 -6.11 15.06 -3.06
C ASN A 122 -5.94 14.98 -1.54
N ILE A 123 -7.01 15.13 -0.75
CA ILE A 123 -6.96 14.94 0.71
C ILE A 123 -6.83 13.45 1.06
N ILE A 124 -6.06 13.18 2.13
CA ILE A 124 -6.04 11.89 2.84
C ILE A 124 -6.85 12.06 4.14
N THR A 125 -7.77 11.15 4.40
CA THR A 125 -8.66 11.18 5.57
C THR A 125 -8.85 9.80 6.19
N THR A 126 -9.17 9.76 7.48
CA THR A 126 -9.71 8.57 8.17
C THR A 126 -11.23 8.59 8.29
N GLU A 127 -11.83 9.74 8.01
CA GLU A 127 -13.27 9.97 8.16
C GLU A 127 -14.04 9.62 6.88
N PRO A 128 -15.35 9.31 7.00
CA PRO A 128 -16.23 9.16 5.85
C PRO A 128 -16.22 10.39 4.93
N VAL A 129 -16.32 10.15 3.62
CA VAL A 129 -16.42 11.20 2.61
C VAL A 129 -17.82 11.21 2.03
N SER A 130 -18.46 12.38 2.02
CA SER A 130 -19.77 12.57 1.39
C SER A 130 -19.61 13.29 0.06
N LEU A 131 -20.28 12.77 -0.96
CA LEU A 131 -20.30 13.27 -2.32
C LEU A 131 -21.76 13.44 -2.76
N LYS A 132 -22.06 14.56 -3.40
CA LYS A 132 -23.38 14.84 -3.98
C LYS A 132 -23.21 15.48 -5.36
N ALA A 133 -23.61 14.75 -6.39
CA ALA A 133 -23.66 15.28 -7.75
C ALA A 133 -24.98 16.04 -7.97
N ASP A 134 -24.93 17.10 -8.77
CA ASP A 134 -26.14 17.79 -9.23
C ASP A 134 -27.03 16.88 -10.08
N ASP A 135 -28.33 17.17 -10.10
CA ASP A 135 -29.30 16.46 -10.93
C ASP A 135 -28.89 16.51 -12.41
N GLY A 136 -28.73 15.34 -13.03
CA GLY A 136 -28.32 15.19 -14.42
C GLY A 136 -26.80 15.06 -14.64
N LEU A 137 -25.99 15.14 -13.58
CA LEU A 137 -24.57 14.82 -13.65
C LEU A 137 -24.33 13.33 -13.40
N ASP A 138 -23.91 12.62 -14.44
CA ASP A 138 -23.54 11.20 -14.34
C ASP A 138 -22.09 11.07 -13.85
N VAL A 139 -21.90 10.43 -12.69
CA VAL A 139 -20.60 10.25 -12.04
C VAL A 139 -20.30 8.79 -11.78
N VAL A 140 -19.04 8.41 -12.00
CA VAL A 140 -18.52 7.09 -11.66
C VAL A 140 -17.41 7.25 -10.63
N LEU A 141 -17.59 6.56 -9.49
CA LEU A 141 -16.57 6.46 -8.45
C LEU A 141 -15.67 5.26 -8.75
N TYR A 142 -14.37 5.49 -8.87
CA TYR A 142 -13.36 4.46 -8.98
C TYR A 142 -12.66 4.30 -7.63
N LYS A 143 -12.53 3.07 -7.15
CA LYS A 143 -11.72 2.71 -5.98
C LYS A 143 -10.54 1.86 -6.45
N ASN A 144 -9.32 2.28 -6.16
CA ASN A 144 -8.08 1.61 -6.58
C ASN A 144 -8.11 1.28 -8.09
N ALA A 145 -8.47 2.28 -8.92
CA ALA A 145 -8.63 2.18 -10.37
C ALA A 145 -9.73 1.21 -10.87
N LYS A 146 -10.60 0.70 -9.98
CA LYS A 146 -11.75 -0.15 -10.37
C LYS A 146 -13.06 0.60 -10.17
N PRO A 147 -13.94 0.64 -11.18
CA PRO A 147 -15.25 1.29 -11.03
C PRO A 147 -16.03 0.61 -9.91
N GLN A 148 -16.72 1.39 -9.10
CA GLN A 148 -17.62 0.91 -8.07
C GLN A 148 -19.06 1.05 -8.55
N ASN A 149 -19.81 -0.04 -8.45
CA ASN A 149 -21.25 -0.04 -8.73
C ASN A 149 -22.00 0.03 -7.40
N ASP A 150 -23.16 0.68 -7.39
CA ASP A 150 -24.09 0.72 -6.25
C ASP A 150 -23.49 1.22 -4.93
N VAL A 151 -22.55 2.17 -5.00
CA VAL A 151 -21.99 2.83 -3.80
C VAL A 151 -22.89 3.98 -3.40
N ASP A 152 -23.23 4.05 -2.11
CA ASP A 152 -23.83 5.25 -1.53
C ASP A 152 -22.78 6.37 -1.49
N LEU A 153 -22.93 7.33 -2.40
CA LEU A 153 -22.05 8.48 -2.50
C LEU A 153 -22.18 9.43 -1.29
N SER A 154 -23.29 9.37 -0.55
CA SER A 154 -23.46 10.22 0.62
C SER A 154 -22.56 9.82 1.80
N GLU A 155 -22.04 8.58 1.80
CA GLU A 155 -21.21 8.07 2.88
C GLU A 155 -20.18 7.01 2.39
N VAL A 156 -19.09 7.48 1.79
CA VAL A 156 -17.98 6.62 1.37
C VAL A 156 -17.04 6.38 2.57
N THR A 157 -16.98 5.13 3.06
CA THR A 157 -16.26 4.79 4.30
C THR A 157 -15.10 3.82 4.13
N LEU A 158 -15.09 3.02 3.06
CA LEU A 158 -14.12 1.94 2.95
C LEU A 158 -12.72 2.50 2.62
N PRO A 159 -11.63 1.96 3.21
CA PRO A 159 -10.27 2.39 2.88
C PRO A 159 -9.92 2.16 1.40
N GLY A 160 -9.18 3.09 0.79
CA GLY A 160 -8.70 3.03 -0.59
C GLY A 160 -8.45 4.40 -1.20
N THR A 161 -7.84 4.40 -2.39
CA THR A 161 -7.69 5.61 -3.22
C THR A 161 -8.88 5.71 -4.15
N TYR A 162 -9.54 6.87 -4.15
CA TYR A 162 -10.75 7.15 -4.89
C TYR A 162 -10.51 8.19 -5.97
N THR A 163 -11.16 7.99 -7.12
CA THR A 163 -11.21 8.97 -8.22
C THR A 163 -12.64 9.09 -8.70
N VAL A 164 -13.17 10.30 -8.71
CA VAL A 164 -14.51 10.62 -9.22
C VAL A 164 -14.37 11.15 -10.63
N VAL A 165 -15.08 10.51 -11.55
CA VAL A 165 -15.09 10.88 -12.97
C VAL A 165 -16.52 11.22 -13.38
N ALA A 166 -16.73 12.42 -13.90
CA ALA A 166 -17.98 12.76 -14.57
C ALA A 166 -17.96 12.27 -16.02
N LYS A 167 -19.06 11.65 -16.43
CA LYS A 167 -19.29 11.24 -17.81
C LYS A 167 -19.69 12.45 -18.63
N GLY A 168 -18.89 12.77 -19.63
CA GLY A 168 -19.20 13.82 -20.59
C GLY A 168 -19.79 13.25 -21.88
N LYS A 169 -20.39 14.13 -22.69
CA LYS A 169 -20.90 13.76 -24.03
C LYS A 169 -19.77 13.41 -25.00
N GLU A 170 -18.62 14.08 -24.87
CA GLU A 170 -17.46 13.92 -25.74
C GLU A 170 -16.27 13.29 -25.01
N THR A 171 -16.00 13.76 -23.78
CA THR A 171 -14.89 13.29 -22.95
C THR A 171 -15.29 13.16 -21.50
N ASP A 172 -14.78 12.13 -20.85
CA ASP A 172 -14.87 11.99 -19.40
C ASP A 172 -13.91 12.96 -18.70
N HIS A 173 -14.32 13.48 -17.54
CA HIS A 173 -13.54 14.42 -16.76
C HIS A 173 -13.29 13.89 -15.36
N GLN A 174 -12.02 13.76 -14.96
CA GLN A 174 -11.67 13.53 -13.57
C GLN A 174 -11.89 14.82 -12.79
N ILE A 175 -12.71 14.75 -11.74
CA ILE A 175 -13.13 15.91 -10.95
C ILE A 175 -12.41 15.96 -9.61
N LEU A 176 -12.32 14.81 -8.95
CA LEU A 176 -11.88 14.71 -7.55
C LEU A 176 -11.11 13.42 -7.34
N THR A 177 -10.00 13.50 -6.61
CA THR A 177 -9.27 12.34 -6.09
C THR A 177 -9.14 12.50 -4.58
N PHE A 178 -9.23 11.42 -3.83
CA PHE A 178 -8.98 11.41 -2.39
C PHE A 178 -8.56 10.04 -1.92
N THR A 179 -8.04 9.91 -0.70
CA THR A 179 -7.71 8.62 -0.10
C THR A 179 -8.32 8.50 1.28
N ILE A 180 -9.01 7.39 1.53
CA ILE A 180 -9.46 7.00 2.86
C ILE A 180 -8.48 5.95 3.39
N VAL A 181 -7.90 6.19 4.55
CA VAL A 181 -7.04 5.23 5.26
C VAL A 181 -7.72 4.78 6.55
N THR A 182 -7.32 3.62 7.07
CA THR A 182 -7.70 3.20 8.41
C THR A 182 -6.95 4.04 9.47
N PRO A 183 -7.49 4.17 10.70
CA PRO A 183 -6.80 4.87 11.78
C PRO A 183 -5.44 4.27 12.13
N VAL A 184 -5.23 2.97 11.91
CA VAL A 184 -3.90 2.34 11.92
C VAL A 184 -3.59 1.94 10.49
N THR A 185 -2.49 2.41 9.90
CA THR A 185 -2.21 2.23 8.47
C THR A 185 -0.72 2.07 8.19
N GLY A 186 -0.39 1.13 7.29
CA GLY A 186 0.94 0.97 6.72
C GLY A 186 1.03 1.43 5.26
N ALA A 187 -0.03 2.04 4.74
CA ALA A 187 -0.18 2.34 3.32
C ALA A 187 0.40 3.70 2.89
N ILE A 188 0.84 4.53 3.83
CA ILE A 188 1.30 5.90 3.56
C ILE A 188 2.66 6.16 4.22
N ASP A 189 3.61 6.63 3.41
CA ASP A 189 4.95 7.01 3.89
C ASP A 189 5.13 8.53 3.89
N ARG A 190 4.20 9.25 3.25
CA ARG A 190 4.22 10.70 3.13
C ARG A 190 2.82 11.22 2.88
N TYR A 191 2.44 12.26 3.61
CA TYR A 191 1.26 13.05 3.29
C TYR A 191 1.68 14.35 2.60
N LYS A 192 1.44 14.44 1.29
CA LYS A 192 1.58 15.70 0.56
C LYS A 192 0.24 16.42 0.56
N LEU A 193 0.21 17.62 1.13
CA LEU A 193 -1.02 18.40 1.19
C LEU A 193 -1.40 18.91 -0.22
N PRO A 194 -2.70 19.07 -0.50
CA PRO A 194 -3.16 19.67 -1.74
C PRO A 194 -2.66 21.12 -1.87
N TYR A 195 -2.64 21.60 -3.11
CA TYR A 195 -2.27 22.98 -3.37
C TYR A 195 -3.23 23.96 -2.65
N GLY A 196 -2.68 25.00 -2.03
CA GLY A 196 -3.45 25.96 -1.22
C GLY A 196 -3.72 25.53 0.23
N PHE A 197 -3.25 24.35 0.64
CA PHE A 197 -3.25 23.91 2.03
C PHE A 197 -1.86 23.99 2.63
N VAL A 198 -1.82 24.26 3.94
CA VAL A 198 -0.58 24.34 4.71
C VAL A 198 -0.69 23.56 6.02
N VAL A 199 0.37 22.86 6.39
CA VAL A 199 0.51 22.23 7.71
C VAL A 199 0.64 23.33 8.75
N THR A 200 -0.22 23.29 9.76
CA THR A 200 -0.20 24.23 10.89
C THR A 200 0.38 23.60 12.15
N GLY A 201 0.42 22.27 12.24
CA GLY A 201 1.04 21.56 13.35
C GLY A 201 1.13 20.06 13.11
N VAL A 202 2.15 19.44 13.71
CA VAL A 202 2.30 17.98 13.74
C VAL A 202 2.68 17.56 15.16
N VAL A 203 1.95 16.61 15.72
CA VAL A 203 2.31 15.91 16.95
C VAL A 203 2.67 14.48 16.59
N TYR A 204 3.90 14.07 16.93
CA TYR A 204 4.41 12.71 16.72
C TYR A 204 4.74 12.07 18.07
N ASN A 205 4.13 10.92 18.37
CA ASN A 205 4.28 10.22 19.66
C ASN A 205 4.18 11.18 20.86
N ASP A 206 3.07 11.94 20.90
CA ASP A 206 2.74 12.95 21.92
C ASP A 206 3.72 14.14 22.03
N LYS A 207 4.59 14.33 21.03
CA LYS A 207 5.55 15.45 20.99
C LYS A 207 5.31 16.33 19.78
N ALA A 208 5.19 17.63 20.01
CA ALA A 208 5.09 18.60 18.93
C ALA A 208 6.38 18.64 18.11
N VAL A 209 6.25 18.38 16.80
CA VAL A 209 7.33 18.54 15.83
C VAL A 209 7.57 20.02 15.63
N GLN A 210 8.83 20.45 15.76
CA GLN A 210 9.21 21.84 15.58
C GLN A 210 9.40 22.14 14.09
N ASN A 211 8.82 23.23 13.62
CA ASN A 211 8.92 23.71 12.23
C ASN A 211 8.62 22.60 11.19
N PRO A 212 7.40 22.02 11.20
CA PRO A 212 7.04 21.04 10.18
C PRO A 212 7.10 21.69 8.78
N ASP A 213 7.40 20.87 7.77
CA ASP A 213 7.31 21.32 6.38
C ASP A 213 5.85 21.73 6.08
N PRO A 214 5.62 22.92 5.49
CA PRO A 214 4.27 23.43 5.32
C PRO A 214 3.47 22.67 4.25
N GLY A 215 4.11 21.96 3.32
CA GLY A 215 3.42 21.26 2.23
C GLY A 215 3.37 19.75 2.40
N THR A 216 4.15 19.19 3.32
CA THR A 216 4.32 17.74 3.44
C THR A 216 4.55 17.29 4.89
N VAL A 217 4.10 16.07 5.20
CA VAL A 217 4.44 15.38 6.44
C VAL A 217 5.09 14.04 6.10
N ASP A 218 6.26 13.78 6.68
CA ASP A 218 6.96 12.50 6.57
C ASP A 218 6.35 11.49 7.55
N LEU A 219 5.88 10.37 7.00
CA LEU A 219 5.22 9.28 7.71
C LEU A 219 6.03 7.98 7.56
N THR A 220 7.33 8.04 7.28
CA THR A 220 8.18 6.85 7.16
C THR A 220 8.52 6.19 8.49
N GLN A 221 8.31 6.90 9.61
CA GLN A 221 8.55 6.38 10.94
C GLN A 221 7.24 5.86 11.54
N GLU A 222 7.31 4.69 12.16
CA GLU A 222 6.16 4.12 12.86
C GLU A 222 5.84 4.92 14.13
N GLY A 223 4.55 5.07 14.43
CA GLY A 223 4.09 5.80 15.62
C GLY A 223 2.77 6.54 15.40
N THR A 224 2.35 7.29 16.41
CA THR A 224 1.11 8.06 16.37
C THR A 224 1.35 9.47 15.83
N TYR A 225 0.47 9.90 14.93
CA TYR A 225 0.50 11.20 14.28
C TYR A 225 -0.83 11.92 14.47
N HIS A 226 -0.76 13.18 14.86
CA HIS A 226 -1.87 14.13 14.78
C HIS A 226 -1.40 15.33 13.96
N ILE A 227 -1.95 15.45 12.75
CA ILE A 227 -1.58 16.44 11.76
C ILE A 227 -2.71 17.46 11.67
N SER A 228 -2.42 18.71 12.00
CA SER A 228 -3.32 19.84 11.81
C SER A 228 -2.89 20.65 10.60
N TYR A 229 -3.85 21.00 9.75
CA TYR A 229 -3.60 21.75 8.53
C TYR A 229 -4.78 22.64 8.16
N SER A 230 -4.55 23.68 7.38
CA SER A 230 -5.61 24.61 6.97
C SER A 230 -5.52 24.97 5.50
N CYS A 231 -6.67 25.35 4.93
CA CYS A 231 -6.71 25.93 3.59
C CYS A 231 -6.51 27.44 3.69
N LEU A 232 -5.50 27.97 3.00
CA LEU A 232 -5.15 29.40 3.03
C LEU A 232 -6.29 30.29 2.53
N ALA A 233 -7.03 29.85 1.51
CA ALA A 233 -8.12 30.63 0.91
C ALA A 233 -9.37 30.67 1.81
N THR A 234 -9.72 29.54 2.44
CA THR A 234 -10.97 29.43 3.22
C THR A 234 -10.78 29.69 4.71
N GLN A 235 -9.53 29.60 5.20
CA GLN A 235 -9.15 29.62 6.61
C GLN A 235 -9.80 28.50 7.46
N VAL A 236 -10.31 27.44 6.81
CA VAL A 236 -10.84 26.26 7.51
C VAL A 236 -9.69 25.34 7.92
N SER A 237 -9.73 24.88 9.17
CA SER A 237 -8.77 23.94 9.73
C SER A 237 -9.31 22.51 9.69
N TYR A 238 -8.39 21.57 9.49
CA TYR A 238 -8.62 20.14 9.36
C TYR A 238 -7.61 19.38 10.22
N GLU A 239 -7.96 18.14 10.55
CA GLU A 239 -7.11 17.25 11.31
C GLU A 239 -7.07 15.87 10.67
N LEU A 240 -5.91 15.22 10.74
CA LEU A 240 -5.72 13.82 10.40
C LEU A 240 -5.04 13.14 11.60
N GLN A 241 -5.70 12.14 12.16
CA GLN A 241 -5.17 11.35 13.28
C GLN A 241 -5.01 9.90 12.83
N LEU A 242 -3.79 9.38 12.93
CA LEU A 242 -3.50 8.00 12.56
C LEU A 242 -2.26 7.45 13.29
N GLU A 243 -2.18 6.14 13.36
CA GLU A 243 -1.00 5.37 13.75
C GLU A 243 -0.39 4.77 12.49
N VAL A 244 0.89 5.05 12.25
CA VAL A 244 1.68 4.46 11.17
C VAL A 244 2.34 3.18 11.68
N ASP A 245 2.12 2.09 10.97
CA ASP A 245 2.76 0.79 11.21
C ASP A 245 3.11 0.15 9.88
N HIS A 246 4.40 0.00 9.58
CA HIS A 246 4.92 -0.62 8.36
C HIS A 246 5.39 -2.06 8.59
N THR A 247 5.24 -2.58 9.80
CA THR A 247 5.76 -3.88 10.20
C THR A 247 4.89 -4.98 9.61
N LYS A 248 5.45 -5.69 8.63
CA LYS A 248 4.74 -6.81 8.00
C LYS A 248 4.42 -7.92 9.01
N PRO A 249 3.24 -8.55 8.89
CA PRO A 249 2.83 -9.65 9.76
C PRO A 249 3.81 -10.82 9.67
N GLN A 250 3.94 -11.56 10.77
CA GLN A 250 4.80 -12.74 10.85
C GLN A 250 3.96 -13.99 11.05
N PHE A 251 4.19 -15.01 10.23
CA PHE A 251 3.60 -16.33 10.42
C PHE A 251 4.56 -17.41 9.94
N LYS A 252 4.27 -18.66 10.28
CA LYS A 252 5.04 -19.83 9.83
C LYS A 252 4.11 -20.93 9.35
N LEU A 253 4.55 -21.63 8.31
CA LEU A 253 3.89 -22.82 7.78
C LEU A 253 4.55 -24.09 8.32
N GLU A 254 3.88 -24.79 9.23
CA GLU A 254 4.35 -26.08 9.71
C GLU A 254 4.02 -27.22 8.74
N GLY A 255 4.94 -28.17 8.59
CA GLY A 255 4.79 -29.27 7.62
C GLY A 255 5.28 -28.92 6.20
N VAL A 256 5.63 -27.66 5.94
CA VAL A 256 6.24 -27.21 4.67
C VAL A 256 7.76 -27.27 4.76
N LYS A 257 8.40 -27.94 3.80
CA LYS A 257 9.85 -27.96 3.61
C LYS A 257 10.16 -27.65 2.16
N LYS A 258 10.93 -26.58 1.91
CA LYS A 258 11.27 -26.10 0.54
C LYS A 258 10.02 -25.94 -0.36
N GLY A 259 8.96 -25.34 0.18
CA GLY A 259 7.69 -25.12 -0.52
C GLY A 259 6.82 -26.36 -0.72
N LEU A 260 7.20 -27.52 -0.16
CA LEU A 260 6.49 -28.78 -0.31
C LEU A 260 6.06 -29.35 1.04
N ALA A 261 4.83 -29.85 1.10
CA ALA A 261 4.30 -30.59 2.23
C ALA A 261 3.86 -32.00 1.80
N ARG A 262 3.99 -32.96 2.71
CA ARG A 262 3.59 -34.38 2.53
C ARG A 262 2.41 -34.75 3.43
N GLY A 263 1.59 -33.77 3.78
CA GLY A 263 0.50 -33.91 4.72
C GLY A 263 -0.12 -32.54 5.03
N PRO A 264 -0.95 -32.47 6.08
CA PRO A 264 -1.56 -31.22 6.51
C PRO A 264 -0.52 -30.16 6.83
N VAL A 265 -0.88 -28.90 6.56
CA VAL A 265 -0.07 -27.72 6.86
C VAL A 265 -0.83 -26.83 7.83
N SER A 266 -0.18 -26.48 8.93
CA SER A 266 -0.72 -25.57 9.94
C SER A 266 -0.11 -24.18 9.77
N ILE A 267 -0.94 -23.15 9.83
CA ILE A 267 -0.51 -21.76 9.86
C ILE A 267 -0.41 -21.36 11.33
N ILE A 268 0.80 -21.00 11.79
CA ILE A 268 1.07 -20.67 13.20
C ILE A 268 1.74 -19.31 13.33
N ASN A 269 1.79 -18.82 14.58
CA ASN A 269 2.35 -17.52 14.98
C ASN A 269 1.62 -16.32 14.37
N VAL A 270 0.39 -16.49 13.91
CA VAL A 270 -0.49 -15.38 13.51
C VAL A 270 -0.84 -14.58 14.75
N ALA A 271 -0.63 -13.26 14.72
CA ALA A 271 -0.89 -12.38 15.86
C ALA A 271 -2.39 -12.09 16.00
N GLU A 272 -2.78 -11.63 17.19
CA GLU A 272 -4.18 -11.31 17.48
C GLU A 272 -4.67 -10.13 16.62
N GLY A 273 -5.81 -10.32 15.94
CA GLY A 273 -6.40 -9.33 15.06
C GLY A 273 -5.85 -9.34 13.63
N GLU A 274 -4.88 -10.20 13.31
CA GLU A 274 -4.49 -10.46 11.92
C GLU A 274 -5.53 -11.35 11.22
N THR A 275 -5.74 -11.09 9.93
CA THR A 275 -6.67 -11.85 9.09
C THR A 275 -5.89 -12.80 8.18
N VAL A 276 -6.30 -14.07 8.14
CA VAL A 276 -5.70 -15.09 7.28
C VAL A 276 -6.62 -15.38 6.10
N SER A 277 -6.08 -15.25 4.88
CA SER A 277 -6.75 -15.66 3.65
C SER A 277 -5.92 -16.73 2.94
N VAL A 278 -6.60 -17.71 2.35
CA VAL A 278 -5.97 -18.82 1.63
C VAL A 278 -6.59 -18.94 0.26
N THR A 279 -5.76 -19.05 -0.77
CA THR A 279 -6.20 -19.23 -2.15
C THR A 279 -5.56 -20.46 -2.78
N SER A 280 -6.26 -21.08 -3.72
CA SER A 280 -5.74 -22.14 -4.59
C SER A 280 -5.99 -21.75 -6.05
N GLY A 281 -4.93 -21.27 -6.70
CA GLY A 281 -5.10 -20.51 -7.95
C GLY A 281 -5.87 -19.24 -7.66
N ASP A 282 -6.96 -19.01 -8.39
CA ASP A 282 -7.81 -17.82 -8.25
C ASP A 282 -8.99 -18.03 -7.27
N ASN A 283 -9.13 -19.23 -6.70
CA ASN A 283 -10.24 -19.56 -5.81
C ASN A 283 -9.85 -19.39 -4.35
N GLU A 284 -10.71 -18.73 -3.57
CA GLU A 284 -10.60 -18.68 -2.11
C GLU A 284 -10.88 -20.07 -1.50
N VAL A 285 -10.07 -20.44 -0.52
CA VAL A 285 -10.17 -21.70 0.22
C VAL A 285 -10.58 -21.38 1.65
N LYS A 286 -11.80 -21.77 2.02
CA LYS A 286 -12.27 -21.66 3.41
C LYS A 286 -11.49 -22.62 4.30
N ILE A 287 -10.86 -22.08 5.33
CA ILE A 287 -10.14 -22.83 6.36
C ILE A 287 -10.93 -22.81 7.67
N GLY A 288 -10.77 -23.86 8.48
CA GLY A 288 -11.33 -23.90 9.82
C GLY A 288 -10.60 -22.94 10.76
N SER A 289 -11.17 -22.76 11.96
CA SER A 289 -10.54 -21.98 13.04
C SER A 289 -9.24 -22.60 13.55
N ASP A 290 -8.95 -23.86 13.20
CA ASP A 290 -7.67 -24.53 13.49
C ASP A 290 -6.54 -24.08 12.56
N LEU A 291 -6.84 -23.29 11.53
CA LEU A 291 -5.88 -22.80 10.52
C LEU A 291 -5.07 -23.93 9.86
N VAL A 292 -5.69 -25.10 9.64
CA VAL A 292 -5.06 -26.27 9.03
C VAL A 292 -5.59 -26.54 7.62
N ILE A 293 -4.68 -26.67 6.66
CA ILE A 293 -4.97 -27.04 5.27
C ILE A 293 -4.60 -28.51 5.06
N ARG A 294 -5.58 -29.34 4.71
CA ARG A 294 -5.43 -30.82 4.68
C ARG A 294 -5.38 -31.40 3.28
N ASN A 295 -6.02 -30.74 2.32
CA ASN A 295 -6.22 -31.28 0.98
C ASN A 295 -4.97 -31.12 0.12
N VAL A 296 -4.77 -32.05 -0.82
CA VAL A 296 -3.70 -31.98 -1.82
C VAL A 296 -3.99 -30.80 -2.75
N GLY A 297 -2.97 -29.99 -3.04
CA GLY A 297 -3.15 -28.80 -3.86
C GLY A 297 -1.98 -27.82 -3.78
N ARG A 298 -2.07 -26.76 -4.58
CA ARG A 298 -1.19 -25.59 -4.52
C ARG A 298 -1.92 -24.47 -3.80
N TYR A 299 -1.27 -23.84 -2.83
CA TYR A 299 -1.88 -22.84 -1.97
C TYR A 299 -1.00 -21.60 -1.86
N LYS A 300 -1.63 -20.44 -1.74
CA LYS A 300 -1.04 -19.18 -1.28
C LYS A 300 -1.77 -18.74 -0.03
N VAL A 301 -1.03 -18.58 1.06
CA VAL A 301 -1.51 -18.02 2.32
C VAL A 301 -1.11 -16.56 2.34
N THR A 302 -2.05 -15.67 2.65
CA THR A 302 -1.83 -14.25 2.83
C THR A 302 -2.36 -13.84 4.21
N VAL A 303 -1.46 -13.37 5.06
CA VAL A 303 -1.79 -12.81 6.37
C VAL A 303 -1.74 -11.29 6.25
N THR A 304 -2.77 -10.62 6.78
CA THR A 304 -2.92 -9.15 6.77
C THR A 304 -3.07 -8.66 8.20
N ASP A 305 -2.28 -7.67 8.60
CA ASP A 305 -2.40 -7.06 9.94
C ASP A 305 -3.47 -5.96 10.00
N LYS A 306 -3.57 -5.29 11.15
CA LYS A 306 -4.51 -4.19 11.38
C LYS A 306 -4.17 -2.92 10.58
N ALA A 307 -2.89 -2.72 10.29
CA ALA A 307 -2.39 -1.60 9.49
C ALA A 307 -2.58 -1.83 7.98
N GLY A 308 -3.01 -3.03 7.59
CA GLY A 308 -3.18 -3.43 6.19
C GLY A 308 -1.89 -3.94 5.53
N ASN A 309 -0.79 -4.12 6.28
CA ASN A 309 0.40 -4.75 5.72
C ASN A 309 0.13 -6.24 5.48
N THR A 310 0.73 -6.79 4.43
CA THR A 310 0.53 -8.18 4.06
C THR A 310 1.84 -8.94 3.94
N LYS A 311 1.80 -10.22 4.34
CA LYS A 311 2.84 -11.21 4.05
C LYS A 311 2.19 -12.41 3.39
N SER A 312 2.79 -12.91 2.32
CA SER A 312 2.26 -14.06 1.58
C SER A 312 3.31 -15.15 1.39
N GLU A 313 2.92 -16.41 1.57
CA GLU A 313 3.76 -17.57 1.30
C GLU A 313 3.00 -18.63 0.49
N SER A 314 3.70 -19.29 -0.42
CA SER A 314 3.12 -20.32 -1.29
C SER A 314 3.72 -21.69 -1.02
N PHE A 315 2.89 -22.72 -1.07
CA PHE A 315 3.34 -24.11 -0.88
C PHE A 315 2.44 -25.10 -1.63
N THR A 316 2.92 -26.35 -1.75
CA THR A 316 2.15 -27.44 -2.37
C THR A 316 2.05 -28.62 -1.40
N ILE A 317 0.83 -29.05 -1.10
CA ILE A 317 0.57 -30.33 -0.44
C ILE A 317 0.54 -31.39 -1.52
N ARG A 318 1.49 -32.33 -1.48
CA ARG A 318 1.50 -33.50 -2.36
C ARG A 318 0.83 -34.68 -1.67
N MET A 319 0.23 -35.54 -2.46
CA MET A 319 -0.25 -36.82 -1.99
C MET A 319 0.93 -37.60 -1.39
N TYR A 320 0.75 -38.04 -0.14
CA TYR A 320 1.70 -38.88 0.56
C TYR A 320 0.98 -40.17 0.97
N LEU A 321 1.27 -41.26 0.27
CA LEU A 321 0.87 -42.58 0.75
C LEU A 321 1.91 -43.04 1.77
N ASN A 322 1.45 -43.27 3.00
CA ASN A 322 2.24 -43.99 3.99
C ASN A 322 2.51 -45.41 3.45
N TYR A 323 3.76 -45.88 3.51
CA TYR A 323 4.15 -47.22 3.09
C TYR A 323 3.32 -48.31 3.81
N GLN A 324 2.95 -48.07 5.07
CA GLN A 324 2.02 -48.94 5.80
C GLN A 324 0.64 -48.99 5.12
N GLY A 325 0.13 -47.86 4.64
CA GLY A 325 -1.13 -47.80 3.89
C GLY A 325 -1.07 -48.56 2.57
N ILE A 326 0.06 -48.48 1.86
CA ILE A 326 0.30 -49.27 0.63
C ILE A 326 0.30 -50.76 0.97
N ILE A 327 1.04 -51.19 2.00
CA ILE A 327 1.08 -52.60 2.43
C ILE A 327 -0.31 -53.09 2.81
N PHE A 328 -1.06 -52.31 3.60
CA PHE A 328 -2.43 -52.67 3.98
C PHE A 328 -3.34 -52.82 2.77
N PHE A 329 -3.23 -51.90 1.81
CA PHE A 329 -3.99 -51.96 0.56
C PHE A 329 -3.65 -53.22 -0.24
N LEU A 330 -2.35 -53.54 -0.39
CA LEU A 330 -1.88 -54.75 -1.08
C LEU A 330 -2.30 -56.04 -0.37
N LEU A 331 -2.21 -56.11 0.97
CA LEU A 331 -2.66 -57.27 1.75
C LEU A 331 -4.17 -57.49 1.60
N SER A 332 -4.95 -56.42 1.69
CA SER A 332 -6.41 -56.47 1.51
C SER A 332 -6.77 -56.98 0.12
N PHE A 333 -6.10 -56.47 -0.92
CA PHE A 333 -6.30 -56.90 -2.30
C PHE A 333 -5.90 -58.37 -2.52
N GLY A 334 -4.80 -58.81 -1.89
CA GLY A 334 -4.34 -60.20 -1.94
C GLY A 334 -5.35 -61.19 -1.34
N ILE A 335 -5.96 -60.84 -0.20
CA ILE A 335 -7.01 -61.67 0.45
C ILE A 335 -8.23 -61.78 -0.46
N ILE A 336 -8.69 -60.67 -1.06
CA ILE A 336 -9.82 -60.67 -1.98
C ILE A 336 -9.52 -61.57 -3.19
N ALA A 337 -8.34 -61.44 -3.80
CA ALA A 337 -7.93 -62.26 -4.93
C ALA A 337 -7.87 -63.76 -4.59
N ALA A 338 -7.31 -64.12 -3.42
CA ALA A 338 -7.25 -65.51 -2.95
C ALA A 338 -8.66 -66.08 -2.74
N THR A 339 -9.58 -65.30 -2.17
CA THR A 339 -10.97 -65.70 -1.92
C THR A 339 -11.72 -65.95 -3.23
N VAL A 340 -11.56 -65.06 -4.23
CA VAL A 340 -12.15 -65.22 -5.56
C VAL A 340 -11.59 -66.45 -6.26
N ALA A 341 -10.26 -66.64 -6.23
CA ALA A 341 -9.62 -67.82 -6.82
C ALA A 341 -10.14 -69.12 -6.19
N TYR A 342 -10.27 -69.15 -4.85
CA TYR A 342 -10.84 -70.27 -4.13
C TYR A 342 -12.30 -70.55 -4.53
N MET A 343 -13.15 -69.51 -4.64
CA MET A 343 -14.54 -69.65 -5.10
C MET A 343 -14.62 -70.21 -6.53
N VAL A 344 -13.77 -69.75 -7.44
CA VAL A 344 -13.75 -70.24 -8.83
C VAL A 344 -13.31 -71.71 -8.88
N VAL A 345 -12.28 -72.10 -8.12
CA VAL A 345 -11.80 -73.49 -8.09
C VAL A 345 -12.82 -74.42 -7.44
N SER A 346 -13.43 -74.02 -6.33
CA SER A 346 -14.44 -74.81 -5.63
C SER A 346 -15.71 -74.99 -6.48
N ARG A 347 -16.19 -73.95 -7.18
CA ARG A 347 -17.30 -74.08 -8.15
C ARG A 347 -16.99 -75.04 -9.29
N LYS A 348 -15.75 -75.06 -9.80
CA LYS A 348 -15.34 -76.02 -10.85
C LYS A 348 -15.35 -77.47 -10.34
N LYS A 349 -15.00 -77.70 -9.07
CA LYS A 349 -15.01 -79.05 -8.46
C LYS A 349 -16.41 -79.56 -8.11
N LEU A 350 -17.39 -78.68 -7.92
CA LEU A 350 -18.78 -79.05 -7.62
C LEU A 350 -19.60 -79.50 -8.85
N ARG A 351 -19.01 -79.50 -10.05
CA ARG A 351 -19.68 -79.88 -11.31
C ARG A 351 -19.40 -81.34 -11.73
N ILE A 352 -19.28 -82.25 -10.76
CA ILE A 352 -19.19 -83.70 -10.99
C ILE A 352 -20.25 -84.41 -10.14
N ARG A 353 -21.46 -84.54 -10.69
CA ARG A 353 -22.21 -85.80 -10.81
C ARG A 353 -23.42 -85.60 -11.73
#